data_AF-A0A928HS25-F1
#
_entry.id   AF-A0A928HS25-F1
#
_cell.length_a   1.000
_cell.length_b   1.000
_cell.length_c   1.000
_cell.angle_alpha   90.00
_cell.angle_beta   90.00
_cell.angle_gamma   90.00
#
_symmetry.space_group_name_H-M   'P 1'
#
loop_
_entity.id
_entity.type
_entity.pdbx_description
1 polymer ?
#
loop_
_entity_poly.entity_id
_entity_poly.type
_entity_poly.pdbx_seq_one_letter_code
_entity_poly.pdbx_strand_id
1 'polypeptide(L)'
;MTRNKLATHKTIAEKERAYNAAILDSKHQTMAYSRDGTIAPLANFAVSDVEFIGGLWRVQTPFIHKIQDVRDKQFVLNTPLPHREKNHFEFYSAWLVSENCYGKYISGSPKYIVAKYTTDHGTYWSYGDTIEQARAFLGIRLYDEYMDLIHAHACKKQLSRQKK
;
A
#
# COMPACT_ATOMS: atom_id res chain seq x y z
N MET A 1 -7.34 -3.55 -12.76
CA MET A 1 -5.96 -3.39 -12.24
C MET A 1 -5.72 -1.93 -11.94
N THR A 2 -5.18 -1.59 -10.76
CA THR A 2 -4.76 -0.21 -10.46
C THR A 2 -3.61 0.16 -11.39
N ARG A 3 -3.76 1.25 -12.14
CA ARG A 3 -2.79 1.67 -13.17
C ARG A 3 -1.49 2.17 -12.53
N ASN A 4 -0.36 1.93 -13.19
CA ASN A 4 0.95 2.36 -12.71
C ASN A 4 1.02 3.89 -12.66
N LYS A 5 1.33 4.50 -11.50
CA LYS A 5 1.34 5.97 -11.36
C LYS A 5 2.42 6.64 -12.20
N LEU A 6 3.46 5.89 -12.56
CA LEU A 6 4.57 6.34 -13.39
C LEU A 6 4.24 6.37 -14.90
N ALA A 7 3.07 5.84 -15.29
CA ALA A 7 2.62 5.86 -16.68
C ALA A 7 2.50 7.29 -17.22
N THR A 8 3.03 7.49 -18.42
CA THR A 8 2.98 8.77 -19.13
C THR A 8 1.56 9.12 -19.52
N HIS A 9 0.86 8.17 -20.15
CA HIS A 9 -0.53 8.34 -20.58
C HIS A 9 -1.46 8.21 -19.37
N LYS A 10 -2.32 9.21 -19.14
CA LYS A 10 -3.19 9.26 -17.95
C LYS A 10 -4.55 8.64 -18.19
N THR A 11 -5.03 8.68 -19.44
CA THR A 11 -6.30 8.04 -19.85
C THR A 11 -6.07 6.75 -20.64
N ILE A 12 -7.08 5.88 -20.71
CA ILE A 12 -7.01 4.62 -21.49
C ILE A 12 -6.95 4.97 -22.98
N ALA A 13 -7.77 5.91 -23.44
CA ALA A 13 -7.80 6.35 -24.83
C ALA A 13 -6.48 6.98 -25.32
N GLU A 14 -5.75 7.72 -24.49
CA GLU A 14 -4.40 8.19 -24.84
C GLU A 14 -3.44 7.04 -25.05
N LYS A 15 -3.48 6.05 -24.15
CA LYS A 15 -2.62 4.87 -24.20
C LYS A 15 -2.91 4.03 -25.44
N GLU A 16 -4.18 3.78 -25.74
CA GLU A 16 -4.59 3.03 -26.92
C GLU A 16 -4.14 3.72 -28.21
N ARG A 17 -4.33 5.04 -28.33
CA ARG A 17 -3.85 5.80 -29.49
C ARG A 17 -2.34 5.73 -29.65
N ALA A 18 -1.59 5.93 -28.57
CA ALA A 18 -0.13 5.86 -28.59
C ALA A 18 0.39 4.45 -28.90
N TYR A 19 -0.24 3.43 -28.31
CA TYR A 19 0.08 2.02 -28.56
C TYR A 19 -0.16 1.67 -30.03
N ASN A 20 -1.33 2.00 -30.57
CA ASN A 20 -1.68 1.72 -31.97
C ASN A 20 -0.74 2.43 -32.95
N ALA A 21 -0.39 3.69 -32.68
CA ALA A 21 0.59 4.41 -33.50
C ALA A 21 1.98 3.75 -33.45
N ALA A 22 2.40 3.29 -32.27
CA ALA A 22 3.72 2.67 -32.08
C ALA A 22 3.86 1.29 -32.74
N ILE A 23 2.79 0.48 -32.79
CA ILE A 23 2.83 -0.82 -33.47
C ILE A 23 2.68 -0.70 -35.00
N LEU A 24 2.09 0.39 -35.50
CA LEU A 24 1.92 0.66 -36.93
C LEU A 24 3.14 1.37 -37.55
N ASP A 25 4.09 1.84 -36.75
CA ASP A 25 5.35 2.40 -37.25
C ASP A 25 6.17 1.29 -37.92
N SER A 26 6.02 1.18 -39.24
CA SER A 26 6.69 0.17 -40.06
C SER A 26 8.19 0.43 -40.25
N LYS A 27 8.70 1.60 -39.86
CA LYS A 27 10.13 1.94 -40.00
C LYS A 27 10.96 1.48 -38.81
N HIS A 28 10.36 1.41 -37.63
CA HIS A 28 11.01 0.94 -36.42
C HIS A 28 10.07 0.01 -35.69
N GLN A 29 10.44 -1.27 -35.61
CA GLN A 29 9.70 -2.22 -34.78
C GLN A 29 9.82 -1.78 -33.31
N THR A 30 8.79 -1.09 -32.80
CA THR A 30 8.79 -0.62 -31.41
C THR A 30 8.91 -1.81 -30.47
N MET A 31 9.84 -1.73 -29.52
CA MET A 31 10.12 -2.80 -28.56
C MET A 31 9.49 -2.51 -27.20
N ALA A 32 9.04 -3.56 -26.53
CA ALA A 32 8.64 -3.57 -25.13
C ALA A 32 9.73 -4.25 -24.29
N TYR A 33 9.96 -3.70 -23.09
CA TYR A 33 10.99 -4.14 -22.17
C TYR A 33 10.36 -4.74 -20.92
N SER A 34 10.78 -5.94 -20.58
CA SER A 34 10.34 -6.67 -19.40
C SER A 34 11.33 -6.52 -18.24
N ARG A 35 10.86 -6.81 -17.02
CA ARG A 35 11.66 -6.71 -15.79
C ARG A 35 12.83 -7.69 -15.76
N ASP A 36 12.69 -8.85 -16.38
CA ASP A 36 13.68 -9.93 -16.48
C ASP A 36 14.81 -9.61 -17.50
N GLY A 37 14.74 -8.46 -18.17
CA GLY A 37 15.68 -8.07 -19.22
C GLY A 37 15.27 -8.53 -20.62
N THR A 38 14.16 -9.28 -20.74
CA THR A 38 13.62 -9.68 -22.04
C THR A 38 13.13 -8.46 -22.81
N ILE A 39 13.45 -8.41 -24.11
CA ILE A 39 13.00 -7.37 -25.03
C ILE A 39 12.28 -8.06 -26.17
N ALA A 40 11.02 -7.69 -26.44
CA ALA A 40 10.25 -8.26 -27.53
C ALA A 40 9.43 -7.17 -28.25
N PRO A 41 9.01 -7.41 -29.50
CA PRO A 41 8.16 -6.46 -30.22
C PRO A 41 6.90 -6.10 -29.42
N LEU A 42 6.57 -4.81 -29.36
CA LEU A 42 5.40 -4.29 -28.63
C LEU A 42 4.10 -4.97 -29.07
N ALA A 43 3.98 -5.28 -30.36
CA ALA A 43 2.83 -5.94 -30.96
C ALA A 43 2.54 -7.35 -30.40
N ASN A 44 3.51 -7.96 -29.71
CA ASN A 44 3.33 -9.27 -29.08
C ASN A 44 2.59 -9.19 -27.73
N PHE A 45 2.37 -7.99 -27.19
CA PHE A 45 1.72 -7.78 -25.90
C PHE A 45 0.40 -7.05 -26.07
N ALA A 46 -0.62 -7.41 -25.30
CA ALA A 46 -1.85 -6.64 -25.26
C ALA A 46 -1.60 -5.24 -24.69
N VAL A 47 -2.36 -4.24 -25.13
CA VAL A 47 -2.28 -2.88 -24.59
C VAL A 47 -2.47 -2.84 -23.07
N SER A 48 -3.23 -3.76 -22.48
CA SER A 48 -3.41 -3.87 -21.02
C SER A 48 -2.12 -4.19 -20.27
N ASP A 49 -1.17 -4.86 -20.92
CA ASP A 49 -0.03 -5.51 -20.27
C ASP A 49 1.25 -4.66 -20.35
N VAL A 50 1.17 -3.48 -20.97
CA VAL A 50 2.29 -2.57 -21.16
C VAL A 50 1.94 -1.18 -20.68
N GLU A 51 2.92 -0.38 -20.24
CA GLU A 51 2.77 1.05 -20.00
C GLU A 51 3.95 1.81 -20.61
N PHE A 52 3.70 3.01 -21.12
CA PHE A 52 4.76 3.88 -21.63
C PHE A 52 5.34 4.71 -20.47
N ILE A 53 6.57 4.39 -20.06
CA ILE A 53 7.21 4.93 -18.86
C ILE A 53 8.65 5.30 -19.19
N GLY A 54 9.02 6.57 -18.97
CA GLY A 54 10.39 7.06 -19.19
C GLY A 54 10.85 6.90 -20.65
N GLY A 55 9.95 7.10 -21.61
CA GLY A 55 10.25 7.02 -23.05
C GLY A 55 10.27 5.60 -23.63
N LEU A 56 9.94 4.57 -22.84
CA LEU A 56 9.98 3.17 -23.28
C LEU A 56 8.67 2.47 -22.94
N TRP A 57 8.28 1.51 -23.78
CA TRP A 57 7.19 0.59 -23.47
C TRP A 57 7.70 -0.47 -22.49
N ARG A 58 7.09 -0.52 -21.30
CA ARG A 58 7.48 -1.44 -20.23
C ARG A 58 6.36 -2.43 -19.99
N VAL A 59 6.69 -3.72 -20.04
CA VAL A 59 5.75 -4.80 -19.70
C VAL A 59 5.47 -4.74 -18.20
N GLN A 60 4.19 -4.66 -17.84
CA GLN A 60 3.75 -4.57 -16.46
C GLN A 60 3.72 -5.97 -15.84
N THR A 61 4.37 -6.11 -14.68
CA THR A 61 4.38 -7.34 -13.90
C THR A 61 3.11 -7.43 -13.07
N PRO A 62 2.33 -8.52 -13.19
CA PRO A 62 1.18 -8.75 -12.31
C PRO A 62 1.62 -8.80 -10.84
N PHE A 63 0.94 -8.02 -9.99
CA PHE A 63 1.17 -8.07 -8.55
C PHE A 63 0.16 -9.01 -7.90
N ILE A 64 0.64 -10.15 -7.40
CA ILE A 64 -0.21 -11.27 -6.92
C ILE A 64 -0.62 -11.16 -5.45
N HIS A 65 0.05 -10.31 -4.67
CA HIS A 65 -0.20 -10.22 -3.23
C HIS A 65 -1.37 -9.28 -2.93
N LYS A 66 -2.18 -9.66 -1.93
CA LYS A 66 -3.23 -8.79 -1.39
C LYS A 66 -2.60 -7.59 -0.68
N ILE A 67 -3.05 -6.40 -1.02
CA ILE A 67 -2.60 -5.15 -0.43
C ILE A 67 -3.57 -4.73 0.67
N GLN A 68 -3.01 -4.33 1.81
CA GLN A 68 -3.70 -3.62 2.87
C GLN A 68 -3.16 -2.19 2.91
N ASP A 69 -4.04 -1.22 2.76
CA ASP A 69 -3.71 0.18 3.03
C ASP A 69 -3.72 0.41 4.54
N VAL A 70 -2.58 0.87 5.07
CA VAL A 70 -2.43 1.22 6.48
C VAL A 70 -1.97 2.67 6.55
N ARG A 71 -2.91 3.55 6.88
CA ARG A 71 -2.76 5.01 6.72
C ARG A 71 -2.44 5.31 5.25
N ASP A 72 -1.29 5.92 4.96
CA ASP A 72 -0.91 6.37 3.62
C ASP A 72 0.06 5.42 2.90
N LYS A 73 0.27 4.21 3.44
CA LYS A 73 1.19 3.22 2.89
C LYS A 73 0.48 1.91 2.57
N GLN A 74 0.96 1.27 1.50
CA GLN A 74 0.47 -0.03 1.02
C GLN A 74 1.35 -1.14 1.59
N PHE A 75 0.76 -2.12 2.25
CA PHE A 75 1.47 -3.26 2.83
C PHE A 75 0.92 -4.60 2.34
N VAL A 76 1.77 -5.62 2.30
CA VAL A 76 1.37 -7.02 2.32
C VAL A 76 1.51 -7.52 3.75
N LEU A 77 0.40 -7.92 4.37
CA LEU A 77 0.42 -8.53 5.69
C LEU A 77 0.85 -10.00 5.55
N ASN A 78 1.86 -10.40 6.32
CA ASN A 78 2.37 -11.77 6.36
C ASN A 78 1.79 -12.50 7.57
N THR A 79 2.65 -12.90 8.51
CA THR A 79 2.28 -13.75 9.64
C THR A 79 1.88 -12.90 10.83
N PRO A 80 0.79 -13.25 11.54
CA PRO A 80 0.49 -12.71 12.85
C PRO A 80 1.65 -13.00 13.81
N LEU A 81 2.04 -12.01 14.60
CA LEU A 81 3.09 -12.17 15.60
C LEU A 81 2.47 -12.73 16.89
N PRO A 82 3.15 -13.69 17.56
CA PRO A 82 2.68 -14.29 18.81
C PRO A 82 2.90 -13.34 20.01
N HIS A 83 2.63 -12.05 19.85
CA HIS A 83 2.73 -11.06 20.91
C HIS A 83 1.36 -10.90 21.57
N ARG A 84 1.26 -11.27 22.85
CA ARG A 84 0.02 -11.15 23.63
C ARG A 84 0.18 -10.04 24.67
N GLU A 85 -0.35 -8.87 24.35
CA GLU A 85 -0.58 -7.84 25.37
C GLU A 85 -1.99 -7.99 25.96
N LYS A 86 -2.21 -7.42 27.15
CA LYS A 86 -3.54 -7.35 27.78
C LYS A 86 -4.56 -6.54 26.96
N ASN A 87 -4.11 -5.87 25.90
CA ASN A 87 -4.81 -4.75 25.28
C ASN A 87 -5.60 -5.13 24.01
N HIS A 88 -5.78 -6.42 23.71
CA HIS A 88 -6.42 -6.93 22.48
C HIS A 88 -5.79 -6.44 21.16
N PHE A 89 -4.57 -5.89 21.19
CA PHE A 89 -3.86 -5.48 19.99
C PHE A 89 -3.36 -6.73 19.26
N GLU A 90 -3.56 -6.75 17.95
CA GLU A 90 -3.02 -7.77 17.07
C GLU A 90 -1.82 -7.17 16.32
N PHE A 91 -0.74 -7.94 16.18
CA PHE A 91 0.46 -7.49 15.48
C PHE A 91 0.78 -8.42 14.33
N TYR A 92 1.25 -7.86 13.21
CA TYR A 92 1.54 -8.57 11.98
C TYR A 92 2.91 -8.17 11.48
N SER A 93 3.69 -9.14 11.01
CA SER A 93 4.81 -8.83 10.13
C SER A 93 4.28 -8.37 8.77
N ALA A 94 4.89 -7.36 8.17
CA ALA A 94 4.42 -6.78 6.92
C ALA A 94 5.57 -6.37 6.00
N TRP A 95 5.28 -6.40 4.69
CA TRP A 95 6.17 -5.90 3.66
C TRP A 95 5.60 -4.64 3.02
N LEU A 96 6.44 -3.61 2.88
CA LEU A 96 6.07 -2.39 2.19
C LEU A 96 5.96 -2.66 0.68
N VAL A 97 4.86 -2.23 0.08
CA VAL A 97 4.64 -2.27 -1.36
C VAL A 97 5.10 -0.94 -1.95
N SER A 98 6.01 -1.05 -2.91
CA SER A 98 6.53 0.06 -3.71
C SER A 98 6.12 -0.10 -5.17
N GLU A 99 6.34 0.94 -5.96
CA GLU A 99 6.02 0.96 -7.39
C GLU A 99 7.25 1.37 -8.20
N ASN A 100 7.48 0.69 -9.32
CA ASN A 100 8.54 1.00 -10.28
C ASN A 100 8.00 0.96 -11.72
N CYS A 101 8.88 1.09 -12.72
CA CYS A 101 8.51 1.12 -14.13
C CYS A 101 7.85 -0.17 -14.66
N TYR A 102 7.95 -1.28 -13.93
CA TYR A 102 7.32 -2.56 -14.26
C TYR A 102 6.11 -2.87 -13.38
N GLY A 103 5.67 -1.95 -12.52
CA GLY A 103 4.52 -2.11 -11.65
C GLY A 103 4.88 -2.20 -10.17
N LYS A 104 3.98 -2.79 -9.38
CA LYS A 104 4.15 -2.92 -7.93
C LYS A 104 5.13 -4.04 -7.59
N TYR A 105 5.89 -3.84 -6.52
CA TYR A 105 6.82 -4.83 -5.98
C TYR A 105 6.92 -4.73 -4.46
N ILE A 106 7.36 -5.81 -3.82
CA ILE A 106 7.68 -5.82 -2.40
C ILE A 106 9.08 -5.22 -2.21
N SER A 107 9.18 -4.16 -1.41
CA SER A 107 10.46 -3.59 -1.01
C SER A 107 11.21 -4.57 -0.10
N GLY A 108 12.42 -4.96 -0.49
CA GLY A 108 13.16 -6.07 0.13
C GLY A 108 13.63 -5.85 1.57
N SER A 109 13.64 -4.60 2.08
CA SER A 109 13.85 -4.27 3.50
C SER A 109 13.62 -2.79 3.78
N PRO A 110 13.23 -2.40 5.01
CA PRO A 110 12.98 -3.26 6.18
C PRO A 110 11.56 -3.87 6.20
N LYS A 111 11.42 -5.01 6.89
CA LYS A 111 10.10 -5.57 7.28
C LYS A 111 9.51 -4.67 8.34
N TYR A 112 8.25 -4.27 8.18
CA TYR A 112 7.52 -3.44 9.14
C TYR A 112 6.67 -4.32 10.06
N ILE A 113 6.32 -3.75 11.21
CA ILE A 113 5.31 -4.30 12.12
C ILE A 113 4.04 -3.48 11.93
N VAL A 114 2.93 -4.14 11.61
CA VAL A 114 1.60 -3.54 11.54
C VAL A 114 0.83 -3.92 12.80
N ALA A 115 0.31 -2.93 13.52
CA ALA A 115 -0.57 -3.11 14.66
C ALA A 115 -2.02 -2.83 14.26
N LYS A 116 -2.93 -3.66 14.76
CA LYS A 116 -4.36 -3.62 14.50
C LYS A 116 -5.12 -3.65 15.82
N TYR A 117 -6.17 -2.85 15.91
CA TYR A 117 -7.11 -2.89 17.01
C TYR A 117 -8.53 -2.77 16.48
N THR A 118 -9.42 -3.68 16.89
CA THR A 118 -10.81 -3.69 16.45
C THR A 118 -11.72 -3.37 17.63
N THR A 119 -12.66 -2.47 17.40
CA THR A 119 -13.73 -2.08 18.32
C THR A 119 -15.07 -2.23 17.61
N ASP A 120 -16.17 -2.09 18.36
CA ASP A 120 -17.52 -2.04 17.80
C ASP A 120 -17.71 -0.86 16.83
N HIS A 121 -16.91 0.20 16.97
CA HIS A 121 -16.96 1.40 16.12
C HIS A 121 -16.07 1.30 14.87
N GLY A 122 -15.17 0.31 14.79
CA GLY A 122 -14.29 0.14 13.64
C GLY A 122 -12.96 -0.51 13.95
N THR A 123 -12.17 -0.71 12.88
CA THR A 123 -10.82 -1.27 12.93
C THR A 123 -9.77 -0.19 12.67
N TYR A 124 -8.85 -0.04 13.60
CA TYR A 124 -7.75 0.91 13.55
C TYR A 124 -6.45 0.20 13.25
N TRP A 125 -5.62 0.83 12.41
CA TRP A 125 -4.35 0.28 11.97
C TRP A 125 -3.23 1.30 12.11
N SER A 126 -2.03 0.80 12.36
CA SER A 126 -0.79 1.59 12.35
C SER A 126 0.39 0.70 12.02
N TYR A 127 1.55 1.28 11.75
CA TYR A 127 2.77 0.54 11.48
C TYR A 127 3.98 1.20 12.15
N GLY A 128 5.02 0.44 12.42
CA GLY A 128 6.32 0.90 12.91
C GLY A 128 7.42 -0.11 12.61
N ASP A 129 8.67 0.24 12.93
CA ASP A 129 9.80 -0.67 12.73
C ASP A 129 9.88 -1.73 13.84
N THR A 130 9.24 -1.45 14.98
CA THR A 130 9.11 -2.37 16.12
C THR A 130 7.66 -2.47 16.59
N ILE A 131 7.37 -3.48 17.42
CA ILE A 131 6.06 -3.66 18.07
C ILE A 131 5.73 -2.43 18.91
N GLU A 132 6.69 -1.91 19.67
CA GLU A 132 6.50 -0.77 20.57
C GLU A 132 6.14 0.49 19.79
N GLN A 133 6.80 0.73 18.65
CA GLN A 133 6.49 1.87 17.78
C GLN A 133 5.11 1.74 17.16
N ALA A 134 4.80 0.60 16.55
CA ALA A 134 3.49 0.35 15.96
C ALA A 134 2.39 0.50 17.02
N ARG A 135 2.60 -0.06 18.21
CA ARG A 135 1.70 0.09 19.36
C ARG A 135 1.52 1.55 19.77
N ALA A 136 2.61 2.30 19.93
CA ALA A 136 2.55 3.70 20.34
C ALA A 136 1.74 4.54 19.34
N PHE A 137 1.98 4.34 18.04
CA PHE A 137 1.23 5.04 17.00
C PHE A 137 -0.24 4.64 16.95
N LEU A 138 -0.58 3.38 17.24
CA LEU A 138 -1.98 2.96 17.39
C LEU A 138 -2.61 3.60 18.62
N GLY A 139 -1.88 3.63 19.74
CA GLY A 139 -2.33 4.22 21.00
C GLY A 139 -2.63 5.71 20.87
N ILE A 140 -1.78 6.48 20.19
CA ILE A 140 -2.02 7.90 19.87
C ILE A 140 -3.32 8.03 19.06
N ARG A 141 -3.51 7.21 18.02
CA ARG A 141 -4.72 7.28 17.19
C ARG A 141 -5.99 7.00 17.99
N LEU A 142 -5.96 5.99 18.88
CA LEU A 142 -7.09 5.68 19.74
C LEU A 142 -7.33 6.76 20.79
N TYR A 143 -6.26 7.38 21.30
CA TYR A 143 -6.39 8.52 22.19
C TYR A 143 -7.10 9.68 21.49
N ASP A 144 -6.70 10.05 20.27
CA ASP A 144 -7.35 11.12 19.51
C ASP A 144 -8.83 10.81 19.24
N GLU A 145 -9.16 9.56 18.93
CA GLU A 145 -10.53 9.13 18.63
C GLU A 145 -11.44 9.15 19.89
N TYR A 146 -10.90 8.74 21.03
CA TYR A 146 -11.67 8.57 22.27
C TYR A 146 -11.31 9.61 23.34
N MET A 147 -10.64 10.70 22.97
CA MET A 147 -10.11 11.71 23.89
C MET A 147 -11.22 12.23 24.81
N ASP A 148 -12.33 12.66 24.23
CA ASP A 148 -13.48 13.19 24.97
C ASP A 148 -14.08 12.17 25.94
N LEU A 149 -14.16 10.90 25.53
CA LEU A 149 -14.71 9.83 26.36
C LEU A 149 -13.77 9.50 27.54
N ILE A 150 -12.46 9.50 27.30
CA ILE A 150 -11.43 9.35 28.33
C ILE A 150 -11.50 10.52 29.32
N HIS A 151 -11.56 11.76 28.82
CA HIS A 151 -11.67 12.96 29.65
C HIS A 151 -12.96 12.98 30.48
N ALA A 152 -14.11 12.70 29.86
CA ALA A 152 -15.39 12.65 30.56
C ALA A 152 -15.41 11.60 31.68
N HIS A 153 -14.81 10.43 31.44
CA HIS A 153 -14.68 9.38 32.46
C HIS A 153 -13.72 9.80 33.60
N ALA A 154 -12.58 10.41 33.27
CA ALA A 154 -11.61 10.88 34.25
C ALA A 154 -12.19 11.99 35.15
N CYS A 155 -12.87 12.97 34.56
CA CYS A 155 -13.49 14.09 35.29
C CYS A 155 -14.72 13.65 36.12
N LYS A 156 -15.45 12.60 35.71
CA LYS A 156 -16.53 12.01 36.54
C LYS A 156 -16.03 11.57 37.92
N LYS A 157 -14.84 10.96 38.00
CA LYS A 157 -14.22 10.56 39.28
C LYS A 157 -13.80 11.75 40.15
N GLN A 158 -13.47 12.89 39.53
CA GLN A 158 -13.05 14.10 40.22
C GLN A 158 -14.24 14.83 40.85
N LEU A 159 -15.36 14.92 40.11
CA LEU A 159 -16.63 15.46 40.60
C LEU A 159 -17.23 14.62 41.74
N SER A 160 -17.08 13.29 41.71
CA SER A 160 -17.52 12.43 42.82
C SER A 160 -16.64 12.54 44.07
N ARG A 161 -15.39 12.99 43.94
CA ARG A 161 -14.48 13.23 45.08
C ARG A 161 -14.68 14.59 45.74
N GLN A 162 -15.11 15.61 44.99
CA GLN A 162 -15.42 16.94 45.54
C GLN A 162 -16.78 17.03 46.27
N LYS A 163 -17.65 16.02 46.11
CA LYS A 163 -18.94 15.93 46.81
C LYS A 163 -18.87 15.11 48.12
N LYS A 164 -17.67 14.77 48.58
CA LYS A 164 -17.40 14.24 49.92
C LYS A 164 -16.61 15.27 50.70
#